data_AF-A0A368TCG3-F1
#
_entry.id   AF-A0A368TCG3-F1
#
_cell.length_a   1.000
_cell.length_b   1.000
_cell.length_c   1.000
_cell.angle_alpha   90.00
_cell.angle_beta   90.00
_cell.angle_gamma   90.00
#
_symmetry.space_group_name_H-M   'P 1'
#
loop_
_entity.id
_entity.type
_entity.pdbx_description
1 polymer ?
#
loop_
_entity_poly.entity_id
_entity_poly.type
_entity_poly.pdbx_seq_one_letter_code
_entity_poly.pdbx_strand_id
1 'polypeptide(L)'
;MVRVTAATAAALATTAALAGPAQAEDGWRLAYGSPELGGTFDVVAAADAGNVWAFGIADDGGPTWIHRWDGADWQREELPADWTLRPTVADASAADNVWAAGVSEDGASTLHYDGTAWRAVELDPALVPTDIEALSEDEVWLLSEPVDGWARAAYFDGEVWRDYPAPESTASAVSGVASDAVFAAGYDGDQPSVERWDGTRWQPMDVPEVDLPGGEPSAGFTDVYARAADDVWAVGDIHYVDDDERNRYLPLLAHWDGTEWTVETGESEGRYSGVTDDGAGGLWIKDGSWDGDLVHRTADGELTRYTPTQDGYELHIPKPTAIPGTTSVLAAGQAYPEGDPDVPVGYGVVFAYGL
;
A
#
# COMPACT_ATOMS: atom_id res chain seq x y z
N MET A 1 -38.36 67.98 23.39
CA MET A 1 -37.04 67.47 23.82
C MET A 1 -37.14 65.95 23.89
N VAL A 2 -36.51 65.28 22.92
CA VAL A 2 -36.61 63.83 22.71
C VAL A 2 -35.62 63.14 23.65
N ARG A 3 -36.10 62.15 24.43
CA ARG A 3 -35.25 61.26 25.24
C ARG A 3 -34.72 60.15 24.34
N VAL A 4 -33.40 60.02 24.25
CA VAL A 4 -32.73 58.90 23.59
C VAL A 4 -32.29 57.92 24.67
N THR A 5 -32.86 56.72 24.64
CA THR A 5 -32.43 55.54 25.40
C THR A 5 -31.22 54.91 24.71
N ALA A 6 -30.10 54.79 25.42
CA ALA A 6 -28.94 54.02 24.98
C ALA A 6 -29.16 52.54 25.30
N ALA A 7 -29.12 51.68 24.27
CA ALA A 7 -29.13 50.23 24.42
C ALA A 7 -27.67 49.73 24.40
N THR A 8 -27.26 49.05 25.46
CA THR A 8 -25.96 48.38 25.56
C THR A 8 -26.07 47.01 24.88
N ALA A 9 -25.38 46.82 23.75
CA ALA A 9 -25.25 45.50 23.13
C ALA A 9 -24.11 44.74 23.82
N ALA A 10 -24.43 43.62 24.47
CA ALA A 10 -23.45 42.68 24.97
C ALA A 10 -23.04 41.75 23.82
N ALA A 11 -21.78 41.83 23.39
CA ALA A 11 -21.20 40.88 22.45
C ALA A 11 -20.87 39.58 23.21
N LEU A 12 -21.53 38.48 22.85
CA LEU A 12 -21.13 37.13 23.25
C LEU A 12 -19.97 36.71 22.35
N ALA A 13 -18.77 36.63 22.92
CA ALA A 13 -17.64 35.99 22.27
C ALA A 13 -17.80 34.47 22.43
N THR A 14 -18.15 33.76 21.35
CA THR A 14 -18.02 32.31 21.27
C THR A 14 -16.55 31.97 21.08
N THR A 15 -15.89 31.51 22.14
CA THR A 15 -14.62 30.80 22.03
C THR A 15 -14.91 29.44 21.40
N ALA A 16 -14.59 29.29 20.11
CA ALA A 16 -14.43 27.97 19.51
C ALA A 16 -13.23 27.32 20.21
N ALA A 17 -13.48 26.29 21.01
CA ALA A 17 -12.40 25.43 21.49
C ALA A 17 -11.89 24.68 20.26
N LEU A 18 -10.64 24.93 19.88
CA LEU A 18 -9.92 24.04 18.98
C LEU A 18 -9.88 22.68 19.68
N ALA A 19 -10.42 21.64 19.04
CA ALA A 19 -10.19 20.28 19.49
C ALA A 19 -8.66 20.08 19.53
N GLY A 20 -8.14 19.65 20.68
CA GLY A 20 -6.74 19.23 20.77
C GLY A 20 -6.52 18.03 19.84
N PRO A 21 -5.27 17.74 19.45
CA PRO A 21 -4.97 16.51 18.73
C PRO A 21 -5.51 15.34 19.57
N ALA A 22 -6.29 14.47 18.93
CA ALA A 22 -6.66 13.19 19.54
C ALA A 22 -5.36 12.52 19.99
N GLN A 23 -5.33 12.02 21.23
CA GLN A 23 -4.23 11.16 21.63
C GLN A 23 -4.29 9.94 20.71
N ALA A 24 -3.22 9.65 19.98
CA ALA A 24 -3.08 8.41 19.25
C ALA A 24 -3.38 7.25 20.23
N GLU A 25 -4.38 6.45 19.92
CA GLU A 25 -4.71 5.28 20.73
C GLU A 25 -3.75 4.14 20.39
N ASP A 26 -3.29 3.40 21.40
CA ASP A 26 -2.39 2.26 21.22
C ASP A 26 -3.17 1.07 20.64
N GLY A 27 -3.03 0.81 19.34
CA GLY A 27 -3.54 -0.41 18.68
C GLY A 27 -4.20 -0.18 17.33
N TRP A 28 -4.41 -1.29 16.61
CA TRP A 28 -5.16 -1.31 15.35
C TRP A 28 -6.66 -1.28 15.62
N ARG A 29 -7.38 -0.37 14.96
CA ARG A 29 -8.84 -0.21 15.08
C ARG A 29 -9.50 -0.12 13.72
N LEU A 30 -10.73 -0.58 13.63
CA LEU A 30 -11.57 -0.34 12.46
C LEU A 30 -11.82 1.17 12.33
N ALA A 31 -11.30 1.76 11.27
CA ALA A 31 -11.46 3.18 10.95
C ALA A 31 -12.63 3.42 10.01
N TYR A 32 -12.89 2.49 9.09
CA TYR A 32 -14.00 2.57 8.15
C TYR A 32 -14.44 1.20 7.64
N GLY A 33 -15.64 1.13 7.07
CA GLY A 33 -16.22 -0.10 6.53
C GLY A 33 -17.19 -0.79 7.49
N SER A 34 -18.17 -1.50 6.91
CA SER A 34 -19.11 -2.35 7.64
C SER A 34 -19.82 -3.30 6.68
N PRO A 35 -20.44 -4.40 7.16
CA PRO A 35 -21.25 -5.27 6.32
C PRO A 35 -22.41 -4.55 5.63
N GLU A 36 -22.97 -3.52 6.27
CA GLU A 36 -24.08 -2.73 5.71
C GLU A 36 -23.62 -1.75 4.63
N LEU A 37 -22.36 -1.33 4.68
CA LEU A 37 -21.77 -0.53 3.61
C LEU A 37 -21.64 -1.37 2.33
N GLY A 38 -21.35 -2.66 2.49
CA GLY A 38 -21.12 -3.58 1.39
C GLY A 38 -19.81 -3.31 0.66
N GLY A 39 -19.58 -4.06 -0.42
CA GLY A 39 -18.42 -3.96 -1.28
C GLY A 39 -17.14 -4.44 -0.60
N THR A 40 -16.01 -4.24 -1.24
CA THR A 40 -14.67 -4.61 -0.76
C THR A 40 -13.78 -3.38 -0.69
N PHE A 41 -12.74 -3.44 0.14
CA PHE A 41 -11.57 -2.60 -0.01
C PHE A 41 -10.37 -3.52 -0.16
N ASP A 42 -9.58 -3.27 -1.19
CA ASP A 42 -8.47 -4.13 -1.62
C ASP A 42 -7.12 -3.42 -1.49
N VAL A 43 -7.11 -2.08 -1.62
CA VAL A 43 -5.90 -1.26 -1.52
C VAL A 43 -6.19 0.14 -0.99
N VAL A 44 -5.20 0.79 -0.38
CA VAL A 44 -5.23 2.18 0.07
C VAL A 44 -4.05 2.98 -0.43
N ALA A 45 -4.29 4.26 -0.70
CA ALA A 45 -3.25 5.27 -0.93
C ALA A 45 -3.41 6.42 0.05
N ALA A 46 -2.31 6.97 0.56
CA ALA A 46 -2.33 8.05 1.54
C ALA A 46 -1.37 9.17 1.11
N ALA A 47 -1.90 10.36 0.85
CA ALA A 47 -1.09 11.54 0.55
C ALA A 47 -0.67 12.27 1.83
N ASP A 48 -1.60 12.40 2.79
CA ASP A 48 -1.39 13.03 4.09
C ASP A 48 -2.54 12.67 5.06
N ALA A 49 -2.49 13.17 6.30
CA ALA A 49 -3.48 12.89 7.34
C ALA A 49 -4.93 13.28 7.02
N GLY A 50 -5.13 14.18 6.07
CA GLY A 50 -6.44 14.62 5.59
C GLY A 50 -6.81 14.07 4.22
N ASN A 51 -5.99 13.21 3.63
CA ASN A 51 -6.15 12.77 2.24
C ASN A 51 -5.73 11.32 2.09
N VAL A 52 -6.70 10.42 2.28
CA VAL A 52 -6.52 8.97 2.13
C VAL A 52 -7.64 8.43 1.24
N TRP A 53 -7.31 7.52 0.35
CA TRP A 53 -8.25 6.83 -0.52
C TRP A 53 -8.20 5.33 -0.28
N ALA A 54 -9.37 4.72 -0.15
CA ALA A 54 -9.56 3.28 -0.13
C ALA A 54 -10.29 2.85 -1.40
N PHE A 55 -9.73 1.86 -2.10
CA PHE A 55 -10.22 1.36 -3.37
C PHE A 55 -10.65 -0.10 -3.24
N GLY A 56 -11.72 -0.47 -3.92
CA GLY A 56 -12.14 -1.86 -4.06
C GLY A 56 -13.31 -2.01 -5.02
N ILE A 57 -14.23 -2.92 -4.72
CA ILE A 57 -15.32 -3.34 -5.61
C ILE A 57 -16.67 -3.16 -4.93
N ALA A 58 -17.67 -2.68 -5.66
CA ALA A 58 -19.02 -2.51 -5.15
C ALA A 58 -19.83 -3.82 -5.18
N ASP A 59 -20.69 -4.05 -4.17
CA ASP A 59 -21.55 -5.25 -4.11
C ASP A 59 -22.62 -5.31 -5.22
N ASP A 60 -22.96 -4.19 -5.83
CA ASP A 60 -23.94 -4.12 -6.93
C ASP A 60 -23.39 -4.63 -8.26
N GLY A 61 -22.20 -5.23 -8.25
CA GLY A 61 -21.47 -5.67 -9.44
C GLY A 61 -20.66 -4.54 -10.08
N GLY A 62 -20.60 -3.37 -9.44
CA GLY A 62 -19.80 -2.22 -9.84
C GLY A 62 -18.29 -2.46 -9.65
N PRO A 63 -17.49 -2.43 -10.71
CA PRO A 63 -16.06 -2.76 -10.65
C PRO A 63 -15.18 -1.80 -9.82
N THR A 64 -15.51 -0.51 -9.71
CA THR A 64 -14.68 0.46 -8.97
C THR A 64 -15.47 1.14 -7.85
N TRP A 65 -14.96 1.02 -6.62
CA TRP A 65 -15.49 1.60 -5.40
C TRP A 65 -14.39 2.41 -4.71
N ILE A 66 -14.52 3.74 -4.68
CA ILE A 66 -13.50 4.65 -4.11
C ILE A 66 -14.12 5.43 -2.97
N HIS A 67 -13.49 5.38 -1.81
CA HIS A 67 -13.86 6.14 -0.63
C HIS A 67 -12.67 6.99 -0.19
N ARG A 68 -12.91 8.25 0.12
CA ARG A 68 -11.90 9.21 0.54
C ARG A 68 -12.16 9.66 1.98
N TRP A 69 -11.11 9.65 2.78
CA TRP A 69 -11.03 10.36 4.05
C TRP A 69 -10.52 11.79 3.80
N ASP A 70 -11.25 12.78 4.32
CA ASP A 70 -10.93 14.21 4.18
C ASP A 70 -10.28 14.84 5.44
N GLY A 71 -9.87 14.01 6.40
CA GLY A 71 -9.38 14.45 7.71
C GLY A 71 -10.45 14.51 8.79
N ALA A 72 -11.73 14.38 8.42
CA ALA A 72 -12.84 14.37 9.37
C ALA A 72 -13.81 13.22 9.13
N ASP A 73 -14.16 12.94 7.88
CA ASP A 73 -15.15 11.93 7.51
C ASP A 73 -14.74 11.17 6.23
N TRP A 74 -15.24 9.93 6.13
CA TRP A 74 -15.12 9.13 4.92
C TRP A 74 -16.30 9.38 3.97
N GLN A 75 -16.02 9.62 2.71
CA GLN A 75 -17.01 9.91 1.68
C GLN A 75 -16.77 9.04 0.44
N ARG A 76 -17.85 8.54 -0.18
CA ARG A 76 -17.76 7.83 -1.46
C ARG A 76 -17.54 8.84 -2.58
N GLU A 77 -16.54 8.60 -3.41
CA GLU A 77 -16.29 9.39 -4.63
C GLU A 77 -17.19 8.89 -5.77
N GLU A 78 -17.71 9.82 -6.58
CA GLU A 78 -18.51 9.49 -7.75
C GLU A 78 -17.61 9.22 -8.97
N LEU A 79 -17.86 8.11 -9.67
CA LEU A 79 -17.20 7.76 -10.92
C LEU A 79 -18.21 7.71 -12.08
N PRO A 80 -17.79 8.00 -13.31
CA PRO A 80 -18.60 7.71 -14.50
C PRO A 80 -19.04 6.24 -14.51
N ALA A 81 -20.31 5.98 -14.85
CA ALA A 81 -20.93 4.65 -14.73
C ALA A 81 -20.26 3.54 -15.57
N ASP A 82 -19.49 3.90 -16.59
CA ASP A 82 -18.82 2.96 -17.50
C ASP A 82 -17.38 2.63 -17.07
N TRP A 83 -16.91 3.14 -15.92
CA TRP A 83 -15.55 2.88 -15.47
C TRP A 83 -15.46 1.59 -14.67
N THR A 84 -14.57 0.71 -15.15
CA THR A 84 -14.53 -0.67 -14.70
C THR A 84 -13.18 -1.19 -14.25
N LEU A 85 -12.52 -0.48 -13.35
CA LEU A 85 -11.24 -0.91 -12.77
C LEU A 85 -11.44 -1.76 -11.50
N ARG A 86 -10.97 -3.00 -11.47
CA ARG A 86 -10.70 -3.73 -10.22
C ARG A 86 -9.30 -3.35 -9.72
N PRO A 87 -9.19 -2.55 -8.66
CA PRO A 87 -7.91 -2.03 -8.20
C PRO A 87 -7.08 -3.16 -7.57
N THR A 88 -5.81 -3.24 -7.92
CA THR A 88 -4.83 -4.14 -7.27
C THR A 88 -3.74 -3.36 -6.55
N VAL A 89 -3.41 -2.16 -7.04
CA VAL A 89 -2.34 -1.31 -6.53
C VAL A 89 -2.77 0.15 -6.59
N ALA A 90 -2.29 0.97 -5.65
CA ALA A 90 -2.55 2.40 -5.62
C ALA A 90 -1.43 3.13 -4.87
N ASP A 91 -1.18 4.37 -5.25
CA ASP A 91 -0.22 5.23 -4.58
C ASP A 91 -0.59 6.72 -4.72
N ALA A 92 -0.07 7.56 -3.83
CA ALA A 92 -0.35 8.99 -3.77
C ALA A 92 0.89 9.81 -3.36
N SER A 93 1.43 10.59 -4.29
CA SER A 93 2.49 11.56 -3.99
C SER A 93 1.95 12.84 -3.32
N ALA A 94 0.69 13.18 -3.60
CA ALA A 94 0.05 14.40 -3.16
C ALA A 94 -1.48 14.26 -3.19
N ALA A 95 -2.18 15.17 -2.50
CA ALA A 95 -3.64 15.13 -2.41
C ALA A 95 -4.35 15.34 -3.77
N ASP A 96 -3.61 15.83 -4.76
CA ASP A 96 -4.01 16.08 -6.15
C ASP A 96 -3.25 15.23 -7.17
N ASN A 97 -2.52 14.19 -6.73
CA ASN A 97 -1.88 13.22 -7.59
C ASN A 97 -1.96 11.83 -6.95
N VAL A 98 -3.08 11.16 -7.21
CA VAL A 98 -3.38 9.82 -6.70
C VAL A 98 -3.65 8.89 -7.86
N TRP A 99 -3.03 7.72 -7.83
CA TRP A 99 -3.16 6.71 -8.86
C TRP A 99 -3.69 5.40 -8.29
N ALA A 100 -4.50 4.71 -9.08
CA ALA A 100 -4.84 3.32 -8.88
C ALA A 100 -4.70 2.57 -10.20
N ALA A 101 -4.17 1.36 -10.15
CA ALA A 101 -4.05 0.48 -11.30
C ALA A 101 -4.55 -0.93 -10.95
N GLY A 102 -4.84 -1.69 -11.99
CA GLY A 102 -5.42 -3.03 -11.88
C GLY A 102 -6.05 -3.45 -13.20
N VAL A 103 -7.10 -4.26 -13.15
CA VAL A 103 -7.66 -4.92 -14.33
C VAL A 103 -9.13 -4.57 -14.52
N SER A 104 -9.50 -4.24 -15.76
CA SER A 104 -10.87 -4.08 -16.23
C SER A 104 -11.31 -5.23 -17.14
N GLU A 105 -12.55 -5.18 -17.65
CA GLU A 105 -13.02 -6.16 -18.65
C GLU A 105 -12.17 -6.14 -19.93
N ASP A 106 -11.58 -5.00 -20.27
CA ASP A 106 -10.79 -4.79 -21.49
C ASP A 106 -9.28 -4.99 -21.28
N GLY A 107 -8.82 -5.31 -20.07
CA GLY A 107 -7.41 -5.52 -19.71
C GLY A 107 -6.91 -4.55 -18.63
N ALA A 108 -5.60 -4.36 -18.53
CA ALA A 108 -5.04 -3.42 -17.55
C ALA A 108 -5.60 -2.01 -17.73
N SER A 109 -5.81 -1.30 -16.62
CA SER A 109 -6.38 0.04 -16.63
C SER A 109 -5.88 0.85 -15.44
N THR A 110 -5.92 2.19 -15.57
CA THR A 110 -5.51 3.11 -14.50
C THR A 110 -6.54 4.21 -14.28
N LEU A 111 -6.62 4.67 -13.04
CA LEU A 111 -7.36 5.85 -12.62
C LEU A 111 -6.39 6.85 -11.99
N HIS A 112 -6.55 8.12 -12.33
CA HIS A 112 -5.78 9.23 -11.79
C HIS A 112 -6.69 10.31 -11.22
N TYR A 113 -6.44 10.77 -10.00
CA TYR A 113 -7.09 11.92 -9.41
C TYR A 113 -6.19 13.15 -9.50
N ASP A 114 -6.68 14.21 -10.13
CA ASP A 114 -5.93 15.45 -10.36
C ASP A 114 -6.23 16.57 -9.33
N GLY A 115 -6.79 16.19 -8.17
CA GLY A 115 -7.25 17.14 -7.16
C GLY A 115 -8.65 17.69 -7.40
N THR A 116 -9.24 17.45 -8.58
CA THR A 116 -10.59 17.91 -8.91
C THR A 116 -11.51 16.78 -9.34
N ALA A 117 -11.01 15.86 -10.16
CA ALA A 117 -11.78 14.73 -10.65
C ALA A 117 -10.86 13.53 -10.90
N TRP A 118 -11.47 12.35 -10.84
CA TRP A 118 -10.85 11.16 -11.39
C TRP A 118 -10.87 11.21 -12.92
N ARG A 119 -9.86 10.63 -13.56
CA ARG A 119 -9.74 10.39 -15.00
C ARG A 119 -9.19 8.98 -15.25
N ALA A 120 -9.77 8.25 -16.19
CA ALA A 120 -9.15 7.05 -16.73
C ALA A 120 -8.02 7.45 -17.67
N VAL A 121 -6.82 6.91 -17.45
CA VAL A 121 -5.66 7.14 -18.31
C VAL A 121 -5.33 5.83 -19.02
N GLU A 122 -5.20 5.89 -20.35
CA GLU A 122 -4.99 4.72 -21.19
C GLU A 122 -3.64 4.06 -20.86
N LEU A 123 -3.69 2.77 -20.55
CA LEU A 123 -2.55 1.89 -20.30
C LEU A 123 -2.63 0.74 -21.32
N ASP A 124 -1.48 0.13 -21.68
CA ASP A 124 -1.50 -1.08 -22.51
C ASP A 124 -2.31 -2.17 -21.80
N PRO A 125 -3.45 -2.63 -22.38
CA PRO A 125 -4.33 -3.60 -21.73
C PRO A 125 -3.68 -4.97 -21.52
N ALA A 126 -2.55 -5.27 -22.18
CA ALA A 126 -1.83 -6.53 -22.04
C ALA A 126 -1.01 -6.62 -20.73
N LEU A 127 -0.81 -5.50 -20.03
CA LEU A 127 -0.08 -5.49 -18.76
C LEU A 127 -0.87 -6.20 -17.65
N VAL A 128 -0.17 -6.56 -16.58
CA VAL A 128 -0.73 -7.12 -15.35
C VAL A 128 -0.06 -6.38 -14.18
N PRO A 129 -0.63 -5.25 -13.72
CA PRO A 129 0.04 -4.39 -12.75
C PRO A 129 0.38 -5.12 -11.45
N THR A 130 1.66 -5.07 -11.05
CA THR A 130 2.15 -5.66 -9.78
C THR A 130 2.38 -4.61 -8.71
N ASP A 131 2.82 -3.41 -9.09
CA ASP A 131 3.01 -2.28 -8.18
C ASP A 131 3.05 -0.94 -8.93
N ILE A 132 2.80 0.16 -8.21
CA ILE A 132 2.80 1.52 -8.74
C ILE A 132 3.45 2.48 -7.74
N GLU A 133 4.28 3.38 -8.24
CA GLU A 133 4.97 4.41 -7.44
C GLU A 133 4.79 5.77 -8.11
N ALA A 134 4.13 6.69 -7.42
CA ALA A 134 3.94 8.07 -7.83
C ALA A 134 4.95 8.96 -7.11
N LEU A 135 5.92 9.51 -7.84
CA LEU A 135 6.88 10.48 -7.31
C LEU A 135 6.37 11.91 -7.45
N SER A 136 5.68 12.19 -8.56
CA SER A 136 5.13 13.49 -8.92
C SER A 136 4.05 13.34 -10.00
N GLU A 137 3.45 14.45 -10.45
CA GLU A 137 2.37 14.44 -11.45
C GLU A 137 2.81 13.92 -12.83
N ASP A 138 4.11 13.96 -13.12
CA ASP A 138 4.72 13.58 -14.39
C ASP A 138 5.82 12.51 -14.25
N GLU A 139 5.92 11.89 -13.08
CA GLU A 139 6.86 10.80 -12.79
C GLU A 139 6.14 9.70 -12.00
N VAL A 140 5.54 8.75 -12.73
CA VAL A 140 4.87 7.59 -12.13
C VAL A 140 5.38 6.31 -12.79
N TRP A 141 5.83 5.37 -11.97
CA TRP A 141 6.27 4.05 -12.39
C TRP A 141 5.17 3.02 -12.15
N LEU A 142 4.99 2.12 -13.11
CA LEU A 142 4.15 0.95 -12.96
C LEU A 142 4.94 -0.29 -13.38
N LEU A 143 5.05 -1.26 -12.47
CA LEU A 143 5.59 -2.58 -12.78
C LEU A 143 4.46 -3.54 -13.13
N SER A 144 4.79 -4.56 -13.91
CA SER A 144 3.86 -5.58 -14.36
C SER A 144 4.49 -6.96 -14.28
N GLU A 145 3.65 -7.98 -14.10
CA GLU A 145 4.09 -9.37 -14.33
C GLU A 145 4.65 -9.51 -15.75
N PRO A 146 5.58 -10.46 -15.98
CA PRO A 146 6.14 -10.69 -17.31
C PRO A 146 5.06 -11.00 -18.35
N VAL A 147 5.04 -10.23 -19.44
CA VAL A 147 4.12 -10.41 -20.57
C VAL A 147 4.88 -11.04 -21.74
N ASP A 148 4.37 -12.16 -22.25
CA ASP A 148 5.02 -12.97 -23.29
C ASP A 148 6.45 -13.42 -22.93
N GLY A 149 6.73 -13.58 -21.63
CA GLY A 149 8.03 -13.97 -21.09
C GLY A 149 9.05 -12.84 -20.95
N TRP A 150 8.62 -11.58 -21.06
CA TRP A 150 9.49 -10.40 -20.90
C TRP A 150 9.01 -9.54 -19.73
N ALA A 151 9.94 -9.09 -18.89
CA ALA A 151 9.66 -8.09 -17.86
C ALA A 151 9.09 -6.80 -18.49
N ARG A 152 8.14 -6.17 -17.80
CA ARG A 152 7.44 -4.97 -18.29
C ARG A 152 7.43 -3.88 -17.22
N ALA A 153 7.73 -2.66 -17.65
CA ALA A 153 7.54 -1.46 -16.88
C ALA A 153 6.90 -0.39 -17.78
N ALA A 154 5.98 0.37 -17.22
CA ALA A 154 5.40 1.54 -17.83
C ALA A 154 5.76 2.80 -17.03
N TYR A 155 5.94 3.91 -17.73
CA TYR A 155 6.26 5.20 -17.14
C TYR A 155 5.25 6.25 -17.63
N PHE A 156 4.61 6.96 -16.71
CA PHE A 156 3.74 8.09 -17.02
C PHE A 156 4.55 9.39 -16.99
N ASP A 157 4.45 10.19 -18.06
CA ASP A 157 5.23 11.41 -18.25
C ASP A 157 4.43 12.71 -18.05
N GLY A 158 3.27 12.62 -17.41
CA GLY A 158 2.33 13.73 -17.27
C GLY A 158 1.24 13.76 -18.34
N GLU A 159 1.44 13.08 -19.48
CA GLU A 159 0.47 13.00 -20.57
C GLU A 159 -0.03 11.59 -20.83
N VAL A 160 0.89 10.63 -20.99
CA VAL A 160 0.57 9.25 -21.40
C VAL A 160 1.49 8.23 -20.73
N TRP A 161 0.98 7.01 -20.54
CA TRP A 161 1.81 5.87 -20.20
C TRP A 161 2.66 5.46 -21.40
N ARG A 162 3.94 5.17 -21.16
CA ARG A 162 4.85 4.64 -22.18
C ARG A 162 5.53 3.38 -21.69
N ASP A 163 5.71 2.44 -22.61
CA ASP A 163 6.67 1.35 -22.42
C ASP A 163 8.04 1.93 -22.07
N TYR A 164 8.63 1.40 -21.01
CA TYR A 164 9.92 1.86 -20.51
C TYR A 164 10.82 0.65 -20.19
N PRO A 165 12.15 0.82 -20.13
CA PRO A 165 13.02 -0.25 -19.67
C PRO A 165 12.55 -0.79 -18.31
N ALA A 166 12.33 -2.10 -18.25
CA ALA A 166 12.03 -2.81 -17.02
C ALA A 166 13.34 -3.24 -16.31
N PRO A 167 13.28 -3.56 -15.01
CA PRO A 167 14.32 -4.35 -14.35
C PRO A 167 14.64 -5.63 -15.16
N GLU A 168 15.89 -6.06 -15.12
CA GLU A 168 16.32 -7.33 -15.74
C GLU A 168 15.82 -8.55 -14.95
N SER A 169 15.71 -8.42 -13.62
CA SER A 169 15.15 -9.42 -12.72
C SER A 169 13.62 -9.40 -12.71
N THR A 170 13.00 -10.43 -12.10
CA THR A 170 11.55 -10.42 -11.93
C THR A 170 11.20 -9.58 -10.71
N ALA A 171 10.93 -8.30 -10.94
CA ALA A 171 10.51 -7.36 -9.90
C ALA A 171 9.00 -7.47 -9.61
N SER A 172 8.65 -7.48 -8.33
CA SER A 172 7.27 -7.50 -7.85
C SER A 172 6.82 -6.15 -7.31
N ALA A 173 7.73 -5.38 -6.72
CA ALA A 173 7.42 -4.11 -6.06
C ALA A 173 8.38 -2.99 -6.49
N VAL A 174 7.91 -1.75 -6.41
CA VAL A 174 8.66 -0.55 -6.72
C VAL A 174 8.46 0.51 -5.64
N SER A 175 9.54 1.18 -5.25
CA SER A 175 9.46 2.36 -4.38
C SER A 175 10.54 3.36 -4.74
N GLY A 176 10.21 4.65 -4.68
CA GLY A 176 11.14 5.70 -5.07
C GLY A 176 11.10 6.91 -4.15
N VAL A 177 12.18 7.70 -4.22
CA VAL A 177 12.31 8.94 -3.46
C VAL A 177 12.79 10.11 -4.30
N ALA A 178 13.24 9.83 -5.53
CA ALA A 178 13.65 10.81 -6.53
C ALA A 178 13.63 10.17 -7.93
N SER A 179 13.65 11.00 -8.97
CA SER A 179 13.69 10.60 -10.38
C SER A 179 14.86 9.67 -10.76
N ASP A 180 15.94 9.67 -9.96
CA ASP A 180 17.16 8.87 -10.11
C ASP A 180 17.42 7.94 -8.90
N ALA A 181 16.40 7.73 -8.07
CA ALA A 181 16.44 6.86 -6.91
C ALA A 181 15.09 6.14 -6.77
N VAL A 182 14.86 5.22 -7.71
CA VAL A 182 13.73 4.28 -7.70
C VAL A 182 14.29 2.88 -7.58
N PHE A 183 13.70 2.06 -6.73
CA PHE A 183 14.16 0.72 -6.38
C PHE A 183 13.07 -0.28 -6.74
N ALA A 184 13.43 -1.34 -7.44
CA ALA A 184 12.56 -2.44 -7.79
C ALA A 184 13.08 -3.69 -7.09
N ALA A 185 12.22 -4.39 -6.35
CA ALA A 185 12.59 -5.59 -5.60
C ALA A 185 11.79 -6.80 -6.07
N GLY A 186 12.44 -7.95 -6.02
CA GLY A 186 11.88 -9.21 -6.52
C GLY A 186 12.86 -10.35 -6.37
N TYR A 187 13.03 -11.13 -7.44
CA TYR A 187 13.93 -12.29 -7.47
C TYR A 187 14.68 -12.43 -8.80
N ASP A 188 15.87 -13.00 -8.73
CA ASP A 188 16.66 -13.48 -9.87
C ASP A 188 17.02 -14.95 -9.63
N GLY A 189 16.51 -15.85 -10.48
CA GLY A 189 16.59 -17.29 -10.25
C GLY A 189 15.82 -17.70 -8.99
N ASP A 190 16.53 -18.23 -8.00
CA ASP A 190 16.01 -18.67 -6.70
C ASP A 190 16.42 -17.73 -5.54
N GLN A 191 16.99 -16.56 -5.85
CA GLN A 191 17.53 -15.61 -4.88
C GLN A 191 16.81 -14.26 -4.92
N PRO A 192 16.77 -13.52 -3.79
CA PRO A 192 16.20 -12.18 -3.75
C PRO A 192 17.07 -11.19 -4.53
N SER A 193 16.44 -10.21 -5.18
CA SER A 193 17.14 -9.20 -5.97
C SER A 193 16.55 -7.81 -5.78
N VAL A 194 17.41 -6.79 -5.91
CA VAL A 194 17.01 -5.39 -5.97
C VAL A 194 17.76 -4.72 -7.12
N GLU A 195 17.04 -3.94 -7.92
CA GLU A 195 17.60 -3.06 -8.93
C GLU A 195 17.26 -1.61 -8.62
N ARG A 196 18.18 -0.70 -8.96
CA ARG A 196 17.97 0.74 -8.82
C ARG A 196 17.95 1.41 -10.19
N TRP A 197 16.93 2.22 -10.44
CA TRP A 197 16.92 3.18 -11.54
C TRP A 197 17.81 4.38 -11.20
N ASP A 198 18.81 4.65 -12.05
CA ASP A 198 19.78 5.74 -11.88
C ASP A 198 19.44 7.03 -12.66
N GLY A 199 18.20 7.14 -13.15
CA GLY A 199 17.77 8.21 -14.06
C GLY A 199 17.96 7.86 -15.54
N THR A 200 18.68 6.78 -15.85
CA THR A 200 18.95 6.38 -17.24
C THR A 200 18.73 4.90 -17.52
N ARG A 201 19.01 4.01 -16.55
CA ARG A 201 18.81 2.57 -16.66
C ARG A 201 18.70 1.91 -15.29
N TRP A 202 18.01 0.77 -15.24
CA TRP A 202 18.04 -0.11 -14.07
C TRP A 202 19.43 -0.72 -13.89
N GLN A 203 19.95 -0.65 -12.67
CA GLN A 203 21.22 -1.23 -12.24
C GLN A 203 20.97 -2.28 -11.16
N PRO A 204 21.43 -3.53 -11.36
CA PRO A 204 21.48 -4.51 -10.29
C PRO A 204 22.29 -3.99 -9.10
N MET A 205 21.75 -4.19 -7.90
CA MET A 205 22.46 -3.94 -6.65
C MET A 205 23.03 -5.24 -6.09
N ASP A 206 24.16 -5.14 -5.39
CA ASP A 206 24.77 -6.30 -4.73
C ASP A 206 23.97 -6.66 -3.47
N VAL A 207 23.05 -7.62 -3.60
CA VAL A 207 22.27 -8.20 -2.49
C VAL A 207 22.94 -9.51 -2.06
N PRO A 208 23.24 -9.72 -0.77
CA PRO A 208 23.73 -10.99 -0.26
C PRO A 208 22.78 -12.16 -0.58
N GLU A 209 23.33 -13.27 -1.09
CA GLU A 209 22.58 -14.52 -1.25
C GLU A 209 22.14 -15.05 0.12
N VAL A 210 20.97 -15.69 0.16
CA VAL A 210 20.44 -16.35 1.35
C VAL A 210 20.64 -17.86 1.26
N ASP A 211 20.88 -18.49 2.42
CA ASP A 211 20.98 -19.94 2.52
C ASP A 211 19.61 -20.59 2.28
N LEU A 212 19.48 -21.32 1.18
CA LEU A 212 18.25 -22.00 0.82
C LEU A 212 18.17 -23.41 1.44
N PRO A 213 17.06 -23.77 2.12
CA PRO A 213 16.85 -25.12 2.64
C PRO A 213 16.62 -26.13 1.49
N GLY A 214 16.58 -27.43 1.82
CA GLY A 214 16.17 -28.44 0.83
C GLY A 214 14.67 -28.34 0.48
N GLY A 215 14.24 -29.04 -0.57
CA GLY A 215 12.82 -29.15 -0.93
C GLY A 215 12.35 -28.10 -1.93
N GLU A 216 13.06 -27.98 -3.06
CA GLU A 216 12.73 -27.04 -4.15
C GLU A 216 12.58 -25.59 -3.67
N PRO A 217 13.60 -25.04 -2.97
CA PRO A 217 13.49 -23.74 -2.35
C PRO A 217 13.49 -22.61 -3.38
N SER A 218 12.90 -21.48 -3.01
CA SER A 218 13.08 -20.20 -3.69
C SER A 218 13.00 -19.06 -2.69
N ALA A 219 13.71 -17.98 -2.95
CA ALA A 219 13.67 -16.76 -2.15
C ALA A 219 13.43 -15.55 -3.05
N GLY A 220 12.68 -14.58 -2.53
CA GLY A 220 12.39 -13.35 -3.25
C GLY A 220 11.90 -12.26 -2.32
N PHE A 221 12.13 -11.01 -2.70
CA PHE A 221 11.47 -9.88 -2.09
C PHE A 221 10.09 -9.68 -2.71
N THR A 222 9.11 -9.42 -1.86
CA THR A 222 7.71 -9.22 -2.22
C THR A 222 7.32 -7.75 -2.16
N ASP A 223 8.03 -6.95 -1.37
CA ASP A 223 7.80 -5.51 -1.23
C ASP A 223 9.10 -4.75 -0.94
N VAL A 224 9.14 -3.46 -1.29
CA VAL A 224 10.24 -2.55 -1.04
C VAL A 224 9.72 -1.19 -0.61
N TYR A 225 10.44 -0.56 0.33
CA TYR A 225 10.17 0.77 0.82
C TYR A 225 11.47 1.58 0.85
N ALA A 226 11.51 2.65 0.06
CA ALA A 226 12.61 3.61 0.08
C ALA A 226 12.25 4.78 1.00
N ARG A 227 12.94 4.89 2.14
CA ARG A 227 12.84 6.09 3.00
C ARG A 227 13.72 7.22 2.46
N ALA A 228 14.89 6.84 1.95
CA ALA A 228 15.83 7.71 1.27
C ALA A 228 16.67 6.88 0.28
N ALA A 229 17.44 7.54 -0.58
CA ALA A 229 18.30 6.85 -1.55
C ALA A 229 19.40 6.00 -0.89
N ASP A 230 19.68 6.27 0.38
CA ASP A 230 20.64 5.60 1.26
C ASP A 230 19.96 4.92 2.47
N ASP A 231 18.64 4.74 2.45
CA ASP A 231 17.90 4.01 3.48
C ASP A 231 16.69 3.32 2.82
N VAL A 232 16.89 2.06 2.41
CA VAL A 232 15.89 1.27 1.68
C VAL A 232 15.70 -0.06 2.38
N TRP A 233 14.44 -0.45 2.55
CA TRP A 233 14.06 -1.71 3.20
C TRP A 233 13.33 -2.58 2.19
N ALA A 234 13.67 -3.86 2.14
CA ALA A 234 12.94 -4.84 1.35
C ALA A 234 12.51 -5.99 2.25
N VAL A 235 11.34 -6.55 1.98
CA VAL A 235 10.81 -7.69 2.72
C VAL A 235 10.37 -8.78 1.78
N GLY A 236 10.36 -10.01 2.26
CA GLY A 236 10.00 -11.16 1.45
C GLY A 236 9.97 -12.45 2.23
N ASP A 237 10.19 -13.54 1.52
CA ASP A 237 10.21 -14.86 2.12
C ASP A 237 11.11 -15.85 1.36
N ILE A 238 11.56 -16.87 2.10
CA ILE A 238 12.09 -18.12 1.55
C ILE A 238 10.95 -19.14 1.58
N HIS A 239 10.51 -19.59 0.41
CA HIS A 239 9.61 -20.73 0.25
C HIS A 239 10.40 -22.03 0.14
N TYR A 240 9.88 -23.09 0.77
CA TYR A 240 10.38 -24.46 0.57
C TYR A 240 9.32 -25.51 0.92
N VAL A 241 9.53 -26.75 0.49
CA VAL A 241 8.68 -27.90 0.82
C VAL A 241 9.35 -28.77 1.88
N ASP A 242 8.69 -29.00 3.00
CA ASP A 242 9.21 -29.86 4.08
C ASP A 242 9.08 -31.37 3.78
N ASP A 243 9.67 -32.20 4.63
CA ASP A 243 9.66 -33.68 4.49
C ASP A 243 8.24 -34.29 4.48
N ASP A 244 7.23 -33.55 4.95
CA ASP A 244 5.82 -33.95 4.95
C ASP A 244 5.05 -33.35 3.75
N GLU A 245 5.77 -32.86 2.73
CA GLU A 245 5.22 -32.25 1.51
C GLU A 245 4.40 -30.98 1.79
N ARG A 246 4.70 -30.22 2.85
CA ARG A 246 4.03 -28.95 3.16
C ARG A 246 4.86 -27.75 2.73
N ASN A 247 4.19 -26.76 2.15
CA ASN A 247 4.78 -25.46 1.89
C ASN A 247 5.11 -24.76 3.21
N ARG A 248 6.34 -24.26 3.31
CA ARG A 248 6.89 -23.53 4.45
C ARG A 248 7.48 -22.22 3.97
N TYR A 249 7.50 -21.25 4.88
CA TYR A 249 7.98 -19.90 4.63
C TYR A 249 8.84 -19.41 5.79
N LEU A 250 9.97 -18.79 5.49
CA LEU A 250 10.77 -18.02 6.45
C LEU A 250 10.81 -16.56 5.98
N PRO A 251 10.52 -15.58 6.85
CA PRO A 251 10.49 -14.19 6.42
C PRO A 251 11.90 -13.67 6.17
N LEU A 252 12.03 -12.78 5.19
CA LEU A 252 13.25 -12.05 4.87
C LEU A 252 13.05 -10.56 5.18
N LEU A 253 14.03 -9.96 5.84
CA LEU A 253 14.16 -8.52 6.03
C LEU A 253 15.52 -8.07 5.52
N ALA A 254 15.54 -7.12 4.59
CA ALA A 254 16.76 -6.56 4.06
C ALA A 254 16.82 -5.04 4.25
N HIS A 255 18.03 -4.52 4.48
CA HIS A 255 18.29 -3.10 4.70
C HIS A 255 19.50 -2.65 3.90
N TRP A 256 19.31 -1.61 3.09
CA TRP A 256 20.35 -0.83 2.44
C TRP A 256 20.67 0.39 3.28
N ASP A 257 21.91 0.52 3.72
CA ASP A 257 22.39 1.61 4.57
C ASP A 257 23.09 2.76 3.79
N GLY A 258 22.97 2.75 2.47
CA GLY A 258 23.70 3.67 1.58
C GLY A 258 25.00 3.10 1.05
N THR A 259 25.47 1.97 1.59
CA THR A 259 26.75 1.35 1.20
C THR A 259 26.64 -0.13 0.88
N GLU A 260 25.91 -0.90 1.68
CA GLU A 260 25.71 -2.33 1.46
C GLU A 260 24.31 -2.78 1.87
N TRP A 261 23.84 -3.85 1.24
CA TRP A 261 22.64 -4.55 1.67
C TRP A 261 23.01 -5.55 2.78
N THR A 262 22.24 -5.54 3.86
CA THR A 262 22.18 -6.65 4.81
C THR A 262 20.87 -7.41 4.63
N VAL A 263 20.88 -8.74 4.78
CA VAL A 263 19.69 -9.59 4.67
C VAL A 263 19.64 -10.50 5.88
N GLU A 264 18.50 -10.51 6.56
CA GLU A 264 18.21 -11.34 7.72
C GLU A 264 17.07 -12.30 7.42
N THR A 265 17.28 -13.59 7.69
CA THR A 265 16.24 -14.61 7.64
C THR A 265 15.67 -14.81 9.04
N GLY A 266 14.34 -14.78 9.16
CA GLY A 266 13.66 -15.04 10.42
C GLY A 266 13.89 -16.46 10.94
N GLU A 267 13.94 -16.61 12.26
CA GLU A 267 14.16 -17.91 12.92
C GLU A 267 12.88 -18.77 13.04
N SER A 268 11.72 -18.21 12.69
CA SER A 268 10.41 -18.86 12.79
C SER A 268 9.61 -18.69 11.51
N GLU A 269 8.63 -19.58 11.32
CA GLU A 269 7.70 -19.53 10.20
C GLU A 269 6.99 -18.17 10.12
N GLY A 270 7.00 -17.58 8.93
CA GLY A 270 6.50 -16.24 8.67
C GLY A 270 6.65 -15.88 7.21
N ARG A 271 5.87 -14.88 6.76
CA ARG A 271 5.88 -14.44 5.36
C ARG A 271 5.73 -12.94 5.29
N TYR A 272 6.84 -12.22 5.16
CA TYR A 272 6.77 -10.78 4.99
C TYR A 272 6.33 -10.44 3.57
N SER A 273 5.27 -9.64 3.48
CA SER A 273 4.55 -9.40 2.22
C SER A 273 4.14 -7.94 2.01
N GLY A 274 4.57 -7.05 2.89
CA GLY A 274 4.33 -5.62 2.77
C GLY A 274 5.16 -4.88 3.82
N VAL A 275 5.72 -3.73 3.46
CA VAL A 275 6.53 -2.90 4.35
C VAL A 275 6.24 -1.42 4.10
N THR A 276 6.16 -0.65 5.18
CA THR A 276 6.01 0.81 5.12
C THR A 276 6.65 1.46 6.34
N ASP A 277 6.82 2.78 6.31
CA ASP A 277 7.37 3.56 7.42
C ASP A 277 6.45 3.54 8.65
N ASP A 278 7.03 3.74 9.84
CA ASP A 278 6.25 4.02 11.05
C ASP A 278 6.21 5.51 11.42
N GLY A 279 6.86 6.38 10.65
CA GLY A 279 6.97 7.82 10.91
C GLY A 279 7.95 8.19 12.04
N ALA A 280 8.64 7.21 12.61
CA ALA A 280 9.56 7.35 13.74
C ALA A 280 10.94 6.67 13.49
N GLY A 281 11.19 6.21 12.26
CA GLY A 281 12.43 5.54 11.83
C GLY A 281 12.40 4.01 11.96
N GLY A 282 11.27 3.45 12.38
CA GLY A 282 10.95 2.04 12.33
C GLY A 282 10.13 1.67 11.08
N LEU A 283 9.47 0.51 11.12
CA LEU A 283 8.69 -0.05 10.04
C LEU A 283 7.41 -0.70 10.55
N TRP A 284 6.38 -0.69 9.72
CA TRP A 284 5.28 -1.66 9.78
C TRP A 284 5.44 -2.69 8.68
N ILE A 285 5.31 -3.96 9.05
CA ILE A 285 5.52 -5.10 8.15
C ILE A 285 4.30 -6.02 8.23
N LYS A 286 3.75 -6.42 7.09
CA LYS A 286 2.73 -7.49 7.03
C LYS A 286 3.41 -8.84 7.12
N ASP A 287 3.01 -9.65 8.09
CA ASP A 287 3.50 -11.01 8.31
C ASP A 287 2.37 -12.03 8.23
N GLY A 288 2.52 -12.97 7.30
CA GLY A 288 1.70 -14.16 7.23
C GLY A 288 0.74 -14.21 6.04
N SER A 289 0.11 -15.37 5.91
CA SER A 289 -0.93 -15.66 4.92
C SER A 289 -2.24 -16.00 5.64
N TRP A 290 -3.33 -15.35 5.21
CA TRP A 290 -4.69 -15.32 5.80
C TRP A 290 -4.71 -14.90 7.30
N ASP A 291 -5.63 -14.00 7.68
CA ASP A 291 -5.69 -13.25 8.96
C ASP A 291 -4.58 -12.21 9.23
N GLY A 292 -3.37 -12.39 8.66
CA GLY A 292 -2.31 -11.39 8.48
C GLY A 292 -1.94 -10.55 9.72
N ASP A 293 -0.90 -10.96 10.45
CA ASP A 293 -0.34 -10.16 11.52
C ASP A 293 0.39 -8.92 10.98
N LEU A 294 0.39 -7.85 11.76
CA LEU A 294 1.15 -6.64 11.51
C LEU A 294 2.28 -6.55 12.55
N VAL A 295 3.51 -6.57 12.06
CA VAL A 295 4.74 -6.48 12.86
C VAL A 295 5.20 -5.02 12.86
N HIS A 296 5.28 -4.42 14.04
CA HIS A 296 5.96 -3.15 14.23
C HIS A 296 7.42 -3.41 14.58
N ARG A 297 8.34 -2.88 13.79
CA ARG A 297 9.78 -2.86 14.06
C ARG A 297 10.17 -1.44 14.44
N THR A 298 10.68 -1.23 15.64
CA THR A 298 11.20 0.09 16.03
C THR A 298 12.53 0.41 15.33
N ALA A 299 12.98 1.67 15.37
CA ALA A 299 14.28 2.07 14.82
C ALA A 299 15.46 1.26 15.41
N ASP A 300 15.36 0.88 16.69
CA ASP A 300 16.37 0.07 17.39
C ASP A 300 16.24 -1.44 17.10
N GLY A 301 15.27 -1.85 16.28
CA GLY A 301 15.07 -3.24 15.86
C GLY A 301 14.18 -4.09 16.77
N GLU A 302 13.53 -3.51 17.77
CA GLU A 302 12.55 -4.24 18.60
C GLU A 302 11.30 -4.56 17.79
N LEU A 303 10.86 -5.83 17.82
CA LEU A 303 9.70 -6.32 17.09
C LEU A 303 8.51 -6.54 18.04
N THR A 304 7.35 -5.99 17.68
CA THR A 304 6.06 -6.26 18.33
C THR A 304 5.03 -6.71 17.29
N ARG A 305 4.35 -7.84 17.53
CA ARG A 305 3.27 -8.32 16.67
C ARG A 305 1.91 -7.84 17.15
N TYR A 306 1.07 -7.47 16.20
CA TYR A 306 -0.32 -7.10 16.38
C TYR A 306 -1.18 -7.94 15.44
N THR A 307 -2.26 -8.50 15.97
CA THR A 307 -3.29 -9.17 15.17
C THR A 307 -4.54 -8.29 15.23
N PRO A 308 -4.88 -7.56 14.16
CA PRO A 308 -6.15 -6.86 14.11
C PRO A 308 -7.31 -7.86 14.22
N THR A 309 -8.36 -7.51 14.96
CA THR A 309 -9.50 -8.39 15.18
C THR A 309 -10.80 -7.62 15.06
N GLN A 310 -11.84 -8.29 14.56
CA GLN A 310 -13.21 -7.78 14.57
C GLN A 310 -14.16 -8.89 15.02
N ASP A 311 -14.93 -8.65 16.08
CA ASP A 311 -15.82 -9.67 16.65
C ASP A 311 -16.78 -10.26 15.60
N GLY A 312 -16.71 -11.59 15.41
CA GLY A 312 -17.57 -12.33 14.48
C GLY A 312 -17.07 -12.38 13.05
N TYR A 313 -15.83 -11.92 12.79
CA TYR A 313 -15.26 -11.87 11.45
C TYR A 313 -13.77 -12.30 11.39
N GLU A 314 -13.45 -13.10 10.38
CA GLU A 314 -12.08 -13.37 9.92
C GLU A 314 -11.63 -12.25 8.99
N LEU A 315 -10.35 -11.84 9.06
CA LEU A 315 -9.86 -10.67 8.35
C LEU A 315 -8.88 -11.05 7.25
N HIS A 316 -8.92 -10.33 6.14
CA HIS A 316 -7.89 -10.38 5.12
C HIS A 316 -7.33 -8.98 4.94
N ILE A 317 -6.23 -8.69 5.63
CA ILE A 317 -5.57 -7.38 5.63
C ILE A 317 -4.36 -7.44 4.70
N PRO A 318 -4.32 -6.63 3.63
CA PRO A 318 -3.18 -6.54 2.71
C PRO A 318 -2.12 -5.57 3.24
N LYS A 319 -1.24 -5.08 2.35
CA LYS A 319 -0.08 -4.24 2.63
C LYS A 319 -0.44 -3.02 3.53
N PRO A 320 0.31 -2.76 4.61
CA PRO A 320 0.16 -1.53 5.37
C PRO A 320 0.70 -0.33 4.58
N THR A 321 0.04 0.82 4.72
CA THR A 321 0.40 2.09 4.07
C THR A 321 0.56 3.17 5.13
N ALA A 322 1.76 3.74 5.25
CA ALA A 322 2.01 4.87 6.13
C ALA A 322 1.23 6.11 5.68
N ILE A 323 0.82 6.94 6.64
CA ILE A 323 0.27 8.27 6.35
C ILE A 323 1.42 9.28 6.45
N PRO A 324 1.85 9.89 5.33
CA PRO A 324 2.99 10.79 5.31
C PRO A 324 2.87 11.93 6.34
N GLY A 325 3.98 12.22 7.03
CA GLY A 325 4.05 13.27 8.04
C GLY A 325 3.43 12.92 9.40
N THR A 326 3.07 11.65 9.62
CA THR A 326 2.49 11.14 10.87
C THR A 326 3.16 9.83 11.31
N THR A 327 2.79 9.32 12.48
CA THR A 327 3.12 7.95 12.93
C THR A 327 1.94 6.99 12.73
N SER A 328 0.96 7.40 11.91
CA SER A 328 -0.27 6.66 11.69
C SER A 328 -0.13 5.79 10.44
N VAL A 329 -0.70 4.59 10.48
CA VAL A 329 -0.63 3.61 9.39
C VAL A 329 -2.02 3.04 9.14
N LEU A 330 -2.29 2.72 7.88
CA LEU A 330 -3.55 2.17 7.42
C LEU A 330 -3.35 0.81 6.76
N ALA A 331 -4.39 -0.01 6.77
CA ALA A 331 -4.48 -1.17 5.92
C ALA A 331 -5.94 -1.42 5.57
N ALA A 332 -6.25 -1.58 4.29
CA ALA A 332 -7.61 -1.79 3.83
C ALA A 332 -7.78 -3.15 3.22
N GLY A 333 -8.77 -3.90 3.67
CA GLY A 333 -8.94 -5.30 3.30
C GLY A 333 -10.40 -5.73 3.39
N GLN A 334 -10.58 -7.02 3.60
CA GLN A 334 -11.90 -7.65 3.65
C GLN A 334 -12.11 -8.32 4.99
N ALA A 335 -13.36 -8.36 5.43
CA ALA A 335 -13.79 -9.09 6.60
C ALA A 335 -14.87 -10.11 6.22
N TYR A 336 -14.73 -11.34 6.70
CA TYR A 336 -15.57 -12.49 6.35
C TYR A 336 -16.29 -13.02 7.58
N PRO A 337 -17.61 -13.26 7.53
CA PRO A 337 -18.34 -13.81 8.67
C PRO A 337 -17.75 -15.13 9.17
N GLU A 338 -17.50 -15.24 10.47
CA GLU A 338 -17.02 -16.49 11.08
C GLU A 338 -18.05 -17.61 10.90
N GLY A 339 -17.60 -18.77 10.40
CA GLY A 339 -18.36 -20.02 10.43
C GLY A 339 -19.60 -20.09 9.53
N ASP A 340 -19.81 -19.13 8.63
CA ASP A 340 -20.92 -19.16 7.65
C ASP A 340 -20.40 -19.32 6.21
N PRO A 341 -20.37 -20.54 5.65
CA PRO A 341 -19.93 -20.77 4.28
C PRO A 341 -20.93 -20.26 3.21
N ASP A 342 -22.12 -19.80 3.60
CA ASP A 342 -23.22 -19.46 2.69
C ASP A 342 -23.34 -17.94 2.42
N VAL A 343 -22.50 -17.10 3.05
CA VAL A 343 -22.37 -15.66 2.74
C VAL A 343 -21.04 -15.41 2.02
N PRO A 344 -21.00 -15.46 0.68
CA PRO A 344 -19.77 -15.36 -0.11
C PRO A 344 -19.25 -13.92 -0.28
N VAL A 345 -19.77 -12.95 0.49
CA VAL A 345 -19.40 -11.54 0.35
C VAL A 345 -18.64 -11.10 1.60
N GLY A 346 -17.31 -11.00 1.45
CA GLY A 346 -16.53 -10.23 2.41
C GLY A 346 -16.88 -8.76 2.26
N TYR A 347 -16.92 -8.01 3.35
CA TYR A 347 -17.15 -6.56 3.29
C TYR A 347 -15.86 -5.81 3.49
N GLY A 348 -15.75 -4.66 2.82
CA GLY A 348 -14.60 -3.80 2.87
C GLY A 348 -14.41 -3.21 4.27
N VAL A 349 -13.18 -3.28 4.76
CA VAL A 349 -12.75 -2.69 6.03
C VAL A 349 -11.47 -1.89 5.82
N VAL A 350 -11.35 -0.77 6.53
CA VAL A 350 -10.10 -0.02 6.65
C VAL A 350 -9.74 0.00 8.11
N PHE A 351 -8.59 -0.57 8.44
CA PHE A 351 -8.00 -0.51 9.77
C PHE A 351 -6.95 0.59 9.83
N ALA A 352 -6.83 1.20 11.00
CA ALA A 352 -5.83 2.22 11.28
C ALA A 352 -5.11 1.96 12.60
N TYR A 353 -3.85 2.34 12.64
CA TYR A 353 -3.05 2.49 13.86
C TYR A 353 -2.72 3.97 14.06
N GLY A 354 -2.93 4.49 15.27
CA GLY A 354 -2.54 5.84 15.65
C GLY A 354 -3.32 7.00 14.98
N LEU A 355 -4.45 6.73 14.32
CA LEU A 355 -5.41 7.75 13.84
C LEU A 355 -6.40 8.18 14.90
#